data_AF-A0A2D8AK00-F1
#
_entry.id   AF-A0A2D8AK00-F1
#
_cell.length_a   1.000
_cell.length_b   1.000
_cell.length_c   1.000
_cell.angle_alpha   90.00
_cell.angle_beta   90.00
_cell.angle_gamma   90.00
#
_symmetry.space_group_name_H-M   'P 1'
#
loop_
_entity.id
_entity.type
_entity.pdbx_description
1 polymer ?
#
loop_
_entity_poly.entity_id
_entity_poly.type
_entity_poly.pdbx_seq_one_letter_code
_entity_poly.pdbx_strand_id
1 'polypeptide(L)'
;MGALRLLRFALPSILGVFFFLWPVRYQGSWTIPMSVLSDVLESRLGDSLPYIGFALVLFSALLSVYYSLVRKENYRHSRLEQLFTVTPLWLALRVIGAIFGVMIIWQVGPELVWSETTGHIVV
;
A
#
# COMPACT_ATOMS: atom_id res chain seq x y z
N MET A 1 32.28 9.48 -11.05
CA MET A 1 31.04 8.69 -11.07
C MET A 1 30.60 8.41 -9.64
N GLY A 2 29.63 9.12 -9.06
CA GLY A 2 29.26 8.86 -7.66
C GLY A 2 28.11 9.72 -7.12
N ALA A 3 28.16 11.04 -7.32
CA ALA A 3 27.21 11.98 -6.71
C ALA A 3 25.74 11.71 -7.06
N LEU A 4 25.42 11.40 -8.33
CA LEU A 4 24.04 11.14 -8.75
C LEU A 4 23.46 9.83 -8.16
N ARG A 5 24.31 8.83 -7.92
CA ARG A 5 23.89 7.55 -7.28
C ARG A 5 23.69 7.75 -5.77
N LEU A 6 24.60 8.49 -5.14
CA LEU A 6 24.46 8.92 -3.74
C LEU A 6 23.17 9.70 -3.53
N LEU A 7 22.83 10.65 -4.41
CA LEU A 7 21.59 11.42 -4.29
C LEU A 7 20.33 10.54 -4.43
N ARG A 8 20.31 9.60 -5.38
CA ARG A 8 19.20 8.66 -5.58
C ARG A 8 18.99 7.70 -4.41
N PHE A 9 20.03 7.46 -3.61
CA PHE A 9 19.95 6.67 -2.39
C PHE A 9 19.62 7.52 -1.16
N ALA A 10 20.32 8.65 -0.99
CA ALA A 10 20.18 9.52 0.17
C ALA A 10 18.81 10.19 0.24
N LEU A 11 18.25 10.66 -0.88
CA LEU A 11 16.94 11.31 -0.89
C LEU A 11 15.82 10.43 -0.32
N PRO A 12 15.51 9.23 -0.87
CA PRO A 12 14.45 8.40 -0.32
C PRO A 12 14.77 7.93 1.11
N SER A 13 16.05 7.73 1.44
CA SER A 13 16.45 7.31 2.79
C SER A 13 16.22 8.41 3.83
N ILE A 14 16.63 9.65 3.54
CA ILE A 14 16.40 10.81 4.42
C ILE A 14 14.91 11.09 4.56
N LEU A 15 14.15 11.00 3.47
CA LEU A 15 12.68 11.11 3.55
C LEU A 15 12.10 10.01 4.44
N GLY A 16 12.56 8.77 4.32
CA GLY A 16 12.15 7.68 5.20
C GLY A 16 12.45 7.99 6.68
N VAL A 17 13.69 8.37 7.00
CA VAL A 17 14.08 8.75 8.37
C VAL A 17 13.25 9.92 8.89
N PHE A 18 13.03 10.94 8.07
CA PHE A 18 12.21 12.10 8.43
C PHE A 18 10.77 11.69 8.72
N PHE A 19 10.13 10.93 7.82
CA PHE A 19 8.74 10.55 7.97
C PHE A 19 8.49 9.50 9.05
N PHE A 20 9.48 8.69 9.44
CA PHE A 20 9.27 7.58 10.39
C PHE A 20 10.01 7.72 11.72
N LEU A 21 11.03 8.57 11.85
CA LEU A 21 11.86 8.65 13.06
C LEU A 21 11.96 10.05 13.68
N TRP A 22 11.62 11.11 12.95
CA TRP A 22 11.74 12.48 13.48
C TRP A 22 10.49 12.85 14.29
N PRO A 23 10.57 13.03 15.62
CA PRO A 23 9.39 13.40 16.40
C PRO A 23 8.97 14.85 16.12
N VAL A 24 7.67 15.05 15.92
CA VAL A 24 7.02 16.36 15.76
C VAL A 24 5.89 16.53 16.77
N ARG A 25 5.61 17.77 17.16
CA ARG A 25 4.50 18.07 18.06
C ARG A 25 3.25 18.40 17.25
N TYR A 26 2.20 17.60 17.40
CA TYR A 26 0.93 17.77 16.70
C TYR A 26 -0.23 17.57 17.67
N GLN A 27 -1.22 18.47 17.66
CA GLN A 27 -2.37 18.46 18.59
C GLN A 27 -2.02 18.28 20.09
N GLY A 28 -0.86 18.78 20.51
CA GLY A 28 -0.42 18.74 21.91
C GLY A 28 0.37 17.49 22.31
N SER A 29 0.40 16.43 21.50
CA SER A 29 1.20 15.22 21.72
C SER A 29 2.44 15.17 20.81
N TRP A 30 3.43 14.37 21.22
CA TRP A 30 4.57 14.02 20.38
C TRP A 30 4.17 12.87 19.47
N THR A 31 4.39 13.04 18.17
CA THR A 31 4.06 12.07 17.14
C THR A 31 5.08 12.14 16.00
N ILE A 32 4.86 11.41 14.91
CA ILE A 32 5.78 11.31 13.77
C ILE A 32 5.15 12.00 12.55
N PRO A 33 5.90 12.63 11.61
CA PRO A 33 5.30 13.31 10.46
C PRO A 33 4.35 12.44 9.63
N MET A 34 4.60 11.13 9.55
CA MET A 34 3.71 10.20 8.85
C MET A 34 2.32 10.07 9.49
N SER A 35 2.22 10.09 10.83
CA SER A 35 0.90 10.05 11.50
C SER A 35 0.14 11.35 11.27
N VAL A 36 0.81 12.50 11.32
CA VAL A 36 0.19 13.79 10.98
C VAL A 36 -0.40 13.77 9.56
N LEU A 37 0.31 13.18 8.60
CA LEU A 37 -0.20 13.05 7.23
C LEU A 37 -1.41 12.12 7.15
N SER A 38 -1.38 11.03 7.91
CA SER A 38 -2.48 10.05 8.00
C SER A 38 -3.72 10.67 8.63
N ASP A 39 -3.58 11.38 9.76
CA ASP A 39 -4.65 12.11 10.45
C ASP A 39 -5.28 13.17 9.54
N VAL A 40 -4.45 13.92 8.80
CA VAL A 40 -4.95 14.92 7.85
C VAL A 40 -5.74 14.23 6.72
N LEU A 41 -5.23 13.12 6.19
CA LEU A 41 -5.91 12.39 5.12
C LEU A 41 -7.24 11.79 5.61
N GLU A 42 -7.25 11.23 6.81
CA GLU A 42 -8.43 10.70 7.49
C GLU A 42 -9.45 11.81 7.77
N SER A 43 -9.03 12.99 8.23
CA SER A 43 -9.93 14.13 8.45
C SER A 43 -10.63 14.62 7.18
N ARG A 44 -10.06 14.33 6.00
CA ARG A 44 -10.58 14.75 4.69
C ARG A 44 -11.41 13.68 4.01
N LEU A 45 -11.00 12.42 4.12
CA LEU A 45 -11.64 11.29 3.42
C LEU A 45 -12.59 10.49 4.33
N GLY A 46 -12.40 10.56 5.64
CA GLY A 46 -13.21 9.90 6.67
C GLY A 46 -13.45 8.44 6.35
N ASP A 47 -14.71 8.03 6.46
CA ASP A 47 -15.18 6.66 6.21
C ASP A 47 -14.89 6.15 4.79
N SER A 48 -14.55 7.04 3.84
CA SER A 48 -14.22 6.67 2.46
C SER A 48 -12.79 6.10 2.33
N LEU A 49 -11.91 6.42 3.28
CA LEU A 49 -10.48 6.11 3.20
C LEU A 49 -10.21 4.59 3.05
N PRO A 50 -10.84 3.70 3.83
CA PRO A 50 -10.64 2.25 3.68
C PRO A 50 -11.08 1.74 2.30
N TYR A 51 -12.18 2.25 1.75
CA TYR A 51 -12.68 1.85 0.43
C TYR A 51 -11.75 2.28 -0.70
N ILE A 52 -11.12 3.45 -0.60
CA ILE A 52 -10.13 3.92 -1.57
C ILE A 52 -8.89 3.02 -1.53
N GLY A 53 -8.38 2.71 -0.33
CA GLY A 53 -7.26 1.79 -0.16
C GLY A 53 -7.57 0.40 -0.73
N PHE A 54 -8.75 -0.13 -0.43
CA PHE A 54 -9.23 -1.39 -0.97
C PHE A 54 -9.31 -1.36 -2.51
N ALA A 55 -9.90 -0.32 -3.09
CA ALA A 55 -10.03 -0.19 -4.55
C ALA A 55 -8.66 -0.21 -5.25
N LEU A 56 -7.64 0.43 -4.68
CA LEU A 56 -6.28 0.41 -5.21
C LEU A 56 -5.66 -1.00 -5.15
N VAL A 57 -5.83 -1.71 -4.03
CA VAL A 57 -5.32 -3.08 -3.87
C VAL A 57 -6.03 -4.04 -4.83
N LEU A 58 -7.36 -3.96 -4.91
CA LEU A 58 -8.17 -4.78 -5.81
C LEU A 58 -7.79 -4.54 -7.27
N PHE A 59 -7.67 -3.27 -7.68
CA PHE A 59 -7.27 -2.90 -9.03
C PHE A 59 -5.86 -3.41 -9.37
N SER A 60 -4.91 -3.27 -8.45
CA SER A 60 -3.55 -3.79 -8.59
C SER A 60 -3.52 -5.32 -8.75
N ALA A 61 -4.33 -6.04 -7.95
CA ALA A 61 -4.44 -7.49 -8.04
C ALA A 61 -5.06 -7.95 -9.36
N LEU A 62 -6.18 -7.34 -9.79
CA LEU A 62 -6.86 -7.67 -11.04
C LEU A 62 -5.96 -7.44 -12.27
N LEU A 63 -5.28 -6.30 -12.33
CA LEU A 63 -4.35 -6.02 -13.42
C LEU A 63 -3.17 -6.98 -13.41
N SER A 64 -2.63 -7.31 -12.24
CA SER A 64 -1.56 -8.31 -12.16
C SER A 64 -2.01 -9.70 -12.59
N VAL A 65 -3.21 -10.14 -12.24
CA VAL A 65 -3.77 -11.41 -12.72
C VAL A 65 -3.90 -11.38 -14.25
N TYR A 66 -4.44 -10.30 -14.79
CA TYR A 66 -4.62 -10.14 -16.23
C TYR A 66 -3.28 -10.17 -16.99
N TYR A 67 -2.30 -9.35 -16.56
CA TYR A 67 -1.01 -9.23 -17.24
C TYR A 67 -0.05 -10.40 -16.97
N SER A 68 -0.11 -11.06 -15.82
CA SER A 68 0.77 -12.20 -15.53
C SER A 68 0.23 -13.54 -16.04
N LEU A 69 -1.09 -13.74 -16.12
CA LEU A 69 -1.68 -15.05 -16.47
C LEU A 69 -2.38 -15.08 -17.83
N VAL A 70 -3.13 -14.03 -18.17
CA VAL A 70 -3.97 -14.02 -19.38
C VAL A 70 -3.17 -13.53 -20.58
N ARG A 71 -2.43 -12.44 -20.39
CA ARG A 71 -1.61 -11.83 -21.43
C ARG A 71 -0.20 -12.42 -21.39
N LYS A 72 -0.02 -13.60 -22.01
CA LYS A 72 1.32 -14.15 -22.27
C LYS A 72 2.10 -13.16 -23.15
N GLU A 73 3.30 -12.82 -22.69
CA GLU A 73 4.23 -11.83 -23.24
C GLU A 73 4.13 -11.65 -24.76
N ASN A 74 3.42 -10.60 -25.19
CA ASN A 74 3.66 -10.05 -26.52
C ASN A 74 4.81 -9.06 -26.41
N TYR A 75 5.79 -9.21 -27.31
CA TYR A 75 7.11 -8.55 -27.40
C TYR A 75 7.15 -6.99 -27.36
N ARG A 76 6.06 -6.31 -27.02
CA ARG A 76 5.98 -4.86 -26.85
C ARG A 76 5.48 -4.52 -25.45
N HIS A 77 6.38 -4.65 -24.48
CA HIS A 77 6.10 -4.26 -23.11
C HIS A 77 5.85 -2.75 -23.02
N SER A 78 4.58 -2.37 -22.94
CA SER A 78 4.24 -1.03 -22.47
C SER A 78 4.74 -0.86 -21.02
N ARG A 79 5.06 0.38 -20.61
CA ARG A 79 5.50 0.67 -19.22
C ARG A 79 4.49 0.18 -18.17
N LEU A 80 3.21 0.14 -18.53
CA LEU A 80 2.12 -0.36 -17.68
C LEU A 80 2.16 -1.89 -17.56
N GLU A 81 2.41 -2.61 -18.65
CA GLU A 81 2.51 -4.08 -18.65
C GLU A 81 3.63 -4.55 -17.72
N GLN A 82 4.81 -3.91 -17.78
CA GLN A 82 5.92 -4.21 -16.86
C GLN A 82 5.57 -3.97 -15.38
N LEU A 83 4.69 -3.01 -15.07
CA LEU A 83 4.30 -2.68 -13.70
C LEU A 83 3.41 -3.77 -13.07
N PHE A 84 2.63 -4.47 -13.89
CA PHE A 84 1.65 -5.45 -13.44
C PHE A 84 2.07 -6.90 -13.68
N THR A 85 3.00 -7.17 -14.60
CA THR A 85 3.65 -8.47 -14.74
C THR A 85 4.60 -8.70 -13.57
N VAL A 86 4.14 -9.48 -12.59
CA VAL A 86 4.89 -9.84 -11.38
C VAL A 86 5.14 -11.34 -11.31
N THR A 87 6.11 -11.76 -10.49
CA THR A 87 6.40 -13.19 -10.28
C THR A 87 5.21 -13.90 -9.61
N PRO A 88 5.08 -15.23 -9.74
CA PRO A 88 3.94 -15.96 -9.19
C PRO A 88 3.72 -15.76 -7.68
N LEU A 89 4.80 -15.67 -6.89
CA LEU A 89 4.72 -15.39 -5.46
C LEU A 89 4.11 -14.00 -5.19
N TRP A 90 4.57 -12.97 -5.91
CA TRP A 90 4.04 -11.62 -5.78
C TRP A 90 2.59 -11.51 -6.25
N LEU A 91 2.24 -12.25 -7.31
CA LEU A 91 0.86 -12.35 -7.77
C LEU A 91 -0.03 -12.95 -6.69
N ALA A 92 0.39 -14.06 -6.08
CA ALA A 92 -0.35 -14.70 -4.99
C ALA A 92 -0.56 -13.75 -3.81
N LEU A 93 0.47 -13.00 -3.40
CA LEU A 93 0.35 -12.00 -2.34
C LEU A 93 -0.64 -10.88 -2.68
N ARG A 94 -0.65 -10.38 -3.92
CA ARG A 94 -1.63 -9.36 -4.36
C ARG A 94 -3.06 -9.90 -4.31
N VAL A 95 -3.27 -11.13 -4.77
CA VAL A 95 -4.59 -11.78 -4.74
C VAL A 95 -5.04 -12.03 -3.31
N ILE A 96 -4.18 -12.59 -2.44
CA ILE A 96 -4.48 -12.80 -1.02
C ILE A 96 -4.80 -11.47 -0.33
N GLY A 97 -4.02 -10.42 -0.58
CA GLY A 97 -4.27 -9.08 -0.04
C GLY A 97 -5.61 -8.50 -0.49
N ALA A 98 -6.00 -8.69 -1.76
CA ALA A 98 -7.31 -8.29 -2.25
C ALA A 98 -8.45 -9.09 -1.59
N ILE A 99 -8.26 -10.40 -1.38
CA ILE A 99 -9.23 -11.23 -0.65
C ILE A 99 -9.38 -10.75 0.80
N PHE A 100 -8.28 -10.45 1.51
CA PHE A 100 -8.36 -9.85 2.84
C PHE A 100 -9.07 -8.50 2.83
N GLY A 101 -8.80 -7.67 1.82
CA GLY A 101 -9.53 -6.41 1.63
C GLY A 101 -11.05 -6.61 1.51
N VAL A 102 -11.49 -7.62 0.74
CA VAL A 102 -12.92 -7.98 0.65
C VAL A 102 -13.45 -8.42 2.02
N MET A 103 -12.72 -9.28 2.73
CA MET A 103 -13.13 -9.74 4.06
C MET A 103 -13.27 -8.60 5.06
N ILE A 104 -12.36 -7.62 5.03
CA ILE A 104 -12.38 -6.46 5.93
C ILE A 104 -13.54 -5.52 5.60
N ILE A 105 -13.73 -5.15 4.33
CA ILE A 105 -14.75 -4.18 3.92
C ILE A 105 -16.17 -4.71 4.12
N TRP A 106 -16.42 -5.98 3.78
CA TRP A 106 -17.74 -6.58 3.90
C TRP A 106 -17.93 -7.42 5.16
N GLN A 107 -16.92 -7.49 6.04
CA GLN A 107 -16.94 -8.28 7.28
C GLN A 107 -17.34 -9.75 7.03
N VAL A 108 -16.82 -10.34 5.94
CA VAL A 108 -17.10 -11.72 5.55
C VAL A 108 -15.90 -12.61 5.90
N GLY A 109 -16.17 -13.81 6.41
CA GLY A 109 -15.13 -14.78 6.75
C GLY A 109 -14.77 -14.77 8.23
N PRO A 110 -13.61 -15.34 8.61
CA PRO A 110 -13.24 -15.48 10.01
C PRO A 110 -13.15 -14.13 10.71
N GLU A 111 -13.82 -13.98 11.85
CA GLU A 111 -13.77 -12.77 12.70
C GLU A 111 -12.34 -12.34 13.03
N LEU A 112 -11.39 -13.27 13.05
CA LEU A 112 -9.98 -12.99 13.28
C LEU A 112 -9.38 -11.99 12.25
N VAL A 113 -9.94 -11.92 11.04
CA VAL A 113 -9.46 -11.06 9.93
C VAL A 113 -10.04 -9.65 10.00
N TRP A 114 -11.28 -9.48 10.46
CA TRP A 114 -12.01 -8.20 10.40
C TRP A 114 -12.49 -7.67 11.76
N SER A 115 -12.32 -8.42 12.85
CA SER A 115 -12.68 -7.98 14.20
C SER A 115 -11.93 -6.73 14.60
N GLU A 116 -12.60 -5.83 15.31
CA GLU A 116 -12.00 -4.59 15.79
C GLU A 116 -10.86 -4.82 16.80
N THR A 117 -10.87 -5.93 17.52
CA THR A 117 -9.87 -6.26 18.56
C THR A 117 -8.62 -6.95 18.02
N THR A 118 -8.67 -7.54 16.82
CA THR A 118 -7.53 -8.26 16.20
C THR A 118 -7.14 -7.75 14.81
N GLY A 119 -8.09 -7.21 14.05
CA GLY A 119 -7.90 -6.72 12.67
C GLY A 119 -7.46 -5.26 12.56
N HIS A 120 -7.68 -4.44 13.58
CA HIS A 120 -7.21 -3.04 13.64
C HIS A 120 -5.87 -2.86 14.38
N ILE A 121 -5.17 -3.95 14.70
CA ILE A 121 -3.81 -3.86 15.26
C ILE A 121 -2.82 -3.64 14.10
N VAL A 122 -2.93 -2.49 13.44
CA VAL A 122 -1.80 -1.92 12.71
C VAL A 122 -1.25 -0.83 13.62
N VAL A 123 -0.33 -1.25 14.51
CA VAL A 123 0.55 -0.33 15.26
C VAL A 123 1.43 0.43 14.27
#